data_AF-A0A377PID6-F1
#
_entry.id   AF-A0A377PID6-F1
#
_cell.length_a   1.000
_cell.length_b   1.000
_cell.length_c   1.000
_cell.angle_alpha   90.00
_cell.angle_beta   90.00
_cell.angle_gamma   90.00
#
_symmetry.space_group_name_H-M   'P 1'
#
loop_
_entity.id
_entity.type
_entity.pdbx_description
1 polymer ?
#
loop_
_entity_poly.entity_id
_entity_poly.type
_entity_poly.pdbx_seq_one_letter_code
_entity_poly.pdbx_strand_id
1 'polypeptide(L)'
;MLTVSILIMLIGLLITLFAPLTTIFIGMMLFTAGFFAAHSVASSWIGRRARRAKGQASSLYLFCYYVGSSVAGTLGGVFWNNYGWNGIVIFLSVMLVLALWISRALKKLPEAKRI
;
A
#
# COMPACT_ATOMS: atom_id res chain seq x y z
N MET A 1 -10.92 -6.23 5.02
CA MET A 1 -9.49 -6.49 5.21
C MET A 1 -8.62 -5.46 4.51
N LEU A 2 -8.54 -5.38 3.17
CA LEU A 2 -7.66 -4.42 2.47
C LEU A 2 -7.75 -2.96 2.97
N THR A 3 -8.97 -2.41 3.07
CA THR A 3 -9.17 -1.03 3.58
C THR A 3 -8.66 -0.84 5.01
N VAL A 4 -8.85 -1.84 5.87
CA VAL A 4 -8.39 -1.79 7.27
C VAL A 4 -6.87 -1.80 7.32
N SER A 5 -6.23 -2.66 6.53
CA SER A 5 -4.77 -2.71 6.42
C SER A 5 -4.19 -1.37 5.95
N ILE A 6 -4.80 -0.72 4.96
CA ILE A 6 -4.37 0.61 4.48
C ILE A 6 -4.60 1.69 5.55
N LEU A 7 -5.68 1.62 6.34
CA LEU A 7 -5.89 2.55 7.46
C LEU A 7 -4.84 2.37 8.55
N ILE A 8 -4.47 1.12 8.88
CA ILE A 8 -3.37 0.83 9.82
C ILE A 8 -2.06 1.41 9.30
N MET A 9 -1.78 1.28 7.99
CA MET A 9 -0.61 1.92 7.38
C MET A 9 -0.65 3.44 7.57
N LEU A 10 -1.77 4.08 7.25
CA LEU A 10 -1.91 5.53 7.36
C LEU A 10 -1.74 6.02 8.80
N ILE A 11 -2.35 5.33 9.76
CA ILE A 11 -2.20 5.65 11.19
C ILE A 11 -0.74 5.48 11.63
N GLY A 12 -0.11 4.35 11.27
CA GLY A 12 1.30 4.10 11.57
C GLY A 12 2.22 5.19 11.00
N LEU A 13 1.98 5.60 9.76
CA LEU A 13 2.70 6.71 9.12
C LEU A 13 2.53 8.02 9.88
N LEU A 14 1.31 8.41 10.24
CA LEU A 14 1.07 9.66 10.96
C LEU A 14 1.68 9.66 12.36
N ILE A 15 1.75 8.50 13.02
CA ILE A 15 2.44 8.35 14.31
C ILE A 15 3.95 8.66 14.17
N THR A 16 4.56 8.45 13.01
CA THR A 16 5.98 8.79 12.81
C THR A 16 6.27 10.30 12.79
N LEU A 17 5.24 11.16 12.82
CA LEU A 17 5.42 12.61 12.94
C LEU A 17 5.71 13.06 14.38
N PHE A 18 5.48 12.20 15.37
CA PHE A 18 5.81 12.52 16.76
C PHE A 18 7.32 12.47 17.02
N ALA A 19 7.80 13.28 17.97
CA ALA A 19 9.21 13.38 18.30
C ALA A 19 9.81 12.16 19.05
N PRO A 20 9.11 11.48 19.99
CA PRO A 20 9.72 10.40 20.76
C PRO A 20 10.08 9.20 19.88
N LEU A 21 11.33 8.73 19.99
CA LEU A 21 11.84 7.61 19.20
C LEU A 21 11.00 6.34 19.35
N THR A 22 10.55 6.03 20.57
CA THR A 22 9.67 4.88 20.85
C THR A 22 8.36 4.98 20.07
N THR A 23 7.79 6.19 19.96
CA THR A 23 6.55 6.44 19.21
C THR A 23 6.78 6.24 17.71
N ILE A 24 7.90 6.74 17.17
CA ILE A 24 8.28 6.51 15.77
C ILE A 24 8.40 5.01 15.49
N PHE A 25 9.05 4.25 16.37
CA PHE A 25 9.18 2.79 16.24
C PHE A 25 7.83 2.09 16.19
N ILE A 26 6.90 2.45 17.08
CA ILE A 26 5.53 1.92 17.06
C ILE A 26 4.83 2.26 15.75
N GLY A 27 4.96 3.50 15.27
CA GLY A 27 4.44 3.94 13.98
C GLY A 27 4.98 3.11 12.81
N MET A 28 6.29 2.86 12.77
CA MET A 28 6.94 2.03 11.77
C MET A 28 6.48 0.57 11.81
N MET A 29 6.29 -0.01 13.01
CA MET A 29 5.76 -1.35 13.17
C MET A 29 4.33 -1.47 12.63
N LEU A 30 3.46 -0.51 12.96
CA LEU A 30 2.10 -0.45 12.44
C LEU A 30 2.08 -0.28 10.92
N PHE A 31 2.90 0.62 10.38
CA PHE A 31 3.01 0.83 8.95
C PHE A 31 3.41 -0.47 8.23
N THR A 32 4.42 -1.15 8.75
CA THR A 32 4.94 -2.40 8.20
C THR A 32 3.92 -3.54 8.30
N ALA A 33 3.26 -3.71 9.44
CA ALA A 33 2.21 -4.71 9.62
C ALA A 33 1.02 -4.46 8.65
N GLY A 34 0.61 -3.20 8.52
CA GLY A 34 -0.42 -2.79 7.57
C GLY A 34 -0.03 -3.10 6.11
N PHE A 35 1.23 -2.85 5.74
CA PHE A 35 1.77 -3.16 4.41
C PHE A 35 1.70 -4.66 4.10
N PHE A 36 2.24 -5.51 4.99
CA PHE A 36 2.21 -6.96 4.79
C PHE A 36 0.79 -7.50 4.70
N ALA A 37 -0.13 -7.00 5.54
CA ALA A 37 -1.53 -7.37 5.48
C ALA A 37 -2.19 -6.93 4.16
N ALA A 38 -1.95 -5.68 3.72
CA ALA A 38 -2.49 -5.15 2.46
C ALA A 38 -1.97 -5.93 1.24
N HIS A 39 -0.65 -6.15 1.17
CA HIS A 39 0.01 -6.89 0.11
C HIS A 39 -0.48 -8.35 0.04
N SER A 40 -0.61 -9.02 1.20
CA SER A 40 -1.13 -10.39 1.26
C SER A 40 -2.59 -10.48 0.77
N VAL A 41 -3.44 -9.54 1.19
CA VAL A 41 -4.84 -9.49 0.74
C VAL A 41 -4.91 -9.23 -0.76
N ALA A 42 -4.17 -8.24 -1.28
CA ALA A 42 -4.13 -7.91 -2.69
C ALA A 42 -3.62 -9.08 -3.55
N SER A 43 -2.54 -9.73 -3.12
CA SER A 43 -1.99 -10.92 -3.78
C SER A 43 -3.00 -12.08 -3.80
N SER A 44 -3.69 -12.32 -2.68
CA SER A 44 -4.75 -13.35 -2.61
C SER A 44 -5.93 -13.07 -3.57
N TRP A 45 -6.20 -11.80 -3.89
CA TRP A 45 -7.28 -11.43 -4.80
C TRP A 45 -6.97 -11.78 -6.25
N ILE A 46 -5.70 -11.75 -6.65
CA ILE A 46 -5.28 -12.13 -8.01
C ILE A 46 -5.66 -13.59 -8.26
N GLY A 47 -5.27 -14.48 -7.35
CA GLY A 47 -5.56 -15.92 -7.48
C GLY A 47 -7.05 -16.26 -7.46
N ARG A 48 -7.86 -15.48 -6.72
CA ARG A 48 -9.32 -15.63 -6.66
C ARG A 48 -10.05 -15.06 -7.88
N ARG A 49 -9.55 -13.95 -8.45
CA ARG A 49 -10.22 -13.25 -9.56
C ARG A 49 -9.76 -13.72 -10.94
N ALA A 50 -8.53 -14.24 -11.06
CA ALA A 50 -8.02 -14.76 -12.32
C ALA A 50 -8.62 -16.15 -12.65
N ARG A 51 -9.50 -16.21 -13.64
CA ARG A 51 -10.09 -17.46 -14.15
C ARG A 51 -9.18 -18.22 -15.11
N ARG A 52 -8.49 -17.49 -15.98
CA ARG A 52 -7.55 -17.99 -17.00
C ARG A 52 -6.22 -17.24 -16.85
N ALA A 53 -5.13 -17.83 -17.36
CA ALA A 53 -3.81 -17.22 -17.36
C ALA A 53 -3.35 -16.67 -15.98
N LYS A 54 -3.55 -17.45 -14.91
CA LYS A 54 -3.21 -17.06 -13.53
C LYS A 54 -1.74 -16.62 -13.37
N GLY A 55 -0.83 -17.27 -14.10
CA GLY A 55 0.58 -16.89 -14.16
C GLY A 55 0.75 -15.46 -14.68
N GLN A 56 0.14 -15.12 -15.81
CA GLN A 56 0.20 -13.77 -16.39
C GLN A 56 -0.43 -12.72 -15.47
N ALA A 57 -1.55 -13.04 -14.83
CA ALA A 57 -2.19 -12.13 -13.87
C ALA A 57 -1.28 -11.85 -12.65
N SER A 58 -0.59 -12.87 -12.13
CA SER A 58 0.39 -12.72 -11.05
C SER A 58 1.61 -11.91 -11.50
N SER A 59 2.15 -12.21 -12.68
CA SER A 59 3.28 -11.47 -13.27
C SER A 59 2.93 -10.00 -13.49
N LEU A 60 1.72 -9.68 -13.96
CA LEU A 60 1.26 -8.30 -14.12
C LEU A 60 1.17 -7.57 -12.76
N TYR A 61 0.67 -8.23 -11.72
CA TYR A 61 0.68 -7.65 -10.38
C TYR A 61 2.09 -7.37 -9.88
N LEU A 62 3.01 -8.33 -10.01
CA LEU A 62 4.41 -8.15 -9.60
C LEU A 62 5.09 -7.06 -10.43
N PHE A 63 4.85 -7.02 -11.74
CA PHE A 63 5.32 -5.95 -12.60
C PHE A 63 4.85 -4.58 -12.09
N CYS A 64 3.54 -4.41 -11.84
CA CYS A 64 3.00 -3.18 -11.28
C CYS A 64 3.57 -2.87 -9.88
N TYR A 65 3.78 -3.88 -9.05
CA TYR A 65 4.36 -3.73 -7.71
C TYR A 65 5.80 -3.19 -7.78
N TYR A 66 6.63 -3.75 -8.65
CA TYR A 66 8.02 -3.32 -8.80
C TYR A 66 8.12 -1.97 -9.50
N VAL A 67 7.37 -1.75 -10.58
CA VAL A 67 7.33 -0.44 -11.26
C VAL A 67 6.85 0.65 -10.31
N GLY A 68 5.77 0.40 -9.57
CA GLY A 68 5.27 1.33 -8.57
C GLY A 68 6.30 1.61 -7.48
N SER A 69 7.00 0.58 -6.99
CA SER A 69 8.06 0.73 -5.98
C SER A 69 9.25 1.54 -6.51
N SER A 70 9.67 1.33 -7.76
CA SER A 70 10.74 2.10 -8.40
C SER A 70 10.35 3.58 -8.53
N VAL A 71 9.16 3.86 -9.09
CA VAL A 71 8.69 5.24 -9.27
C VAL A 71 8.51 5.93 -7.92
N ALA A 72 7.82 5.29 -6.97
CA ALA A 72 7.58 5.86 -5.65
C ALA A 72 8.87 6.01 -4.84
N GLY A 73 9.82 5.09 -4.97
CA GLY A 73 11.13 5.18 -4.35
C GLY A 73 11.94 6.37 -4.86
N THR A 74 12.00 6.57 -6.17
CA THR A 74 12.68 7.73 -6.78
C THR A 74 11.99 9.04 -6.39
N LEU A 75 10.67 9.13 -6.50
CA LEU A 75 9.92 10.33 -6.10
C LEU A 75 10.05 10.59 -4.60
N GLY A 76 10.01 9.55 -3.77
CA GLY A 76 10.21 9.66 -2.32
C GLY A 76 11.56 10.31 -1.98
N GLY A 77 12.63 10.00 -2.72
CA GLY A 77 13.92 10.68 -2.59
C GLY A 77 13.86 12.18 -2.92
N VAL A 78 13.07 12.57 -3.92
CA VAL A 78 12.84 13.99 -4.26
C VAL A 78 12.09 14.72 -3.13
N PHE A 79 11.06 14.10 -2.55
CA PHE A 79 10.33 14.68 -1.42
C PHE A 79 11.21 14.78 -0.16
N TRP A 80 12.05 13.78 0.09
CA TRP A 80 13.02 13.80 1.17
C TRP A 80 14.01 14.96 1.03
N ASN A 81 14.60 15.13 -0.15
CA ASN A 81 15.61 16.16 -0.38
C ASN A 81 15.05 17.58 -0.21
N ASN A 82 13.82 17.83 -0.68
CA ASN A 82 13.23 19.17 -0.65
C ASN A 82 12.49 19.50 0.66
N TYR A 83 11.92 18.51 1.34
CA TYR A 83 10.98 18.73 2.47
C TYR A 83 11.23 17.80 3.68
N GLY A 84 12.30 17.02 3.66
CA GLY A 84 12.66 16.07 4.72
C GLY A 84 11.59 15.03 4.98
N TRP A 85 11.45 14.63 6.25
CA TRP A 85 10.50 13.60 6.67
C TRP A 85 9.04 13.98 6.42
N ASN A 86 8.68 15.25 6.68
CA ASN A 86 7.33 15.75 6.43
C ASN A 86 6.93 15.60 4.95
N GLY A 87 7.88 15.82 4.03
CA GLY A 87 7.70 15.56 2.60
C GLY A 87 7.32 14.11 2.31
N ILE A 88 8.07 13.16 2.87
CA ILE A 88 7.78 11.73 2.74
C ILE A 88 6.40 11.40 3.30
N VAL A 89 6.06 11.91 4.49
CA VAL A 89 4.78 11.63 5.14
C VAL A 89 3.61 12.15 4.30
N ILE A 90 3.70 13.36 3.73
CA ILE A 90 2.66 13.90 2.85
C ILE A 90 2.55 13.05 1.58
N PHE A 91 3.67 12.76 0.93
CA PHE A 91 3.71 11.95 -0.29
C PHE A 91 3.06 10.57 -0.09
N LEU A 92 3.49 9.83 0.94
CA LEU A 92 2.93 8.52 1.26
C LEU A 92 1.47 8.61 1.70
N SER A 93 1.07 9.64 2.45
CA SER A 93 -0.33 9.85 2.85
C SER A 93 -1.24 10.01 1.63
N VAL A 94 -0.82 10.80 0.63
CA VAL A 94 -1.57 10.95 -0.64
C VAL A 94 -1.69 9.61 -1.35
N MET A 95 -0.60 8.83 -1.47
CA MET A 95 -0.66 7.51 -2.08
C MET A 95 -1.60 6.56 -1.34
N LEU A 96 -1.60 6.58 0.00
CA LEU A 96 -2.50 5.75 0.81
C LEU A 96 -3.96 6.18 0.70
N VAL A 97 -4.25 7.48 0.61
CA VAL A 97 -5.61 7.99 0.36
C VAL A 97 -6.12 7.54 -1.02
N LEU A 98 -5.27 7.61 -2.05
CA LEU A 98 -5.58 7.07 -3.37
C LEU A 98 -5.84 5.56 -3.31
N ALA A 99 -5.01 4.81 -2.59
CA ALA A 99 -5.20 3.37 -2.38
C ALA A 99 -6.52 3.06 -1.65
N LEU A 100 -6.93 3.87 -0.66
CA LEU A 100 -8.23 3.74 0.00
C LEU A 100 -9.39 3.95 -0.98
N TRP A 101 -9.28 4.95 -1.85
CA TRP A 101 -10.29 5.23 -2.86
C TRP A 101 -10.42 4.07 -3.87
N ILE A 102 -9.29 3.59 -4.40
CA ILE A 102 -9.25 2.43 -5.31
C ILE A 102 -9.76 1.16 -4.61
N SER A 103 -9.41 0.94 -3.34
CA SER A 103 -9.89 -0.19 -2.54
C SER A 103 -11.42 -0.22 -2.45
N ARG A 104 -12.06 0.94 -2.30
CA ARG A 104 -13.53 1.04 -2.29
C ARG A 104 -14.13 0.71 -3.66
N ALA A 105 -13.51 1.15 -4.75
CA ALA A 105 -13.94 0.79 -6.10
C ALA A 105 -13.80 -0.72 -6.36
N LEU A 106 -12.67 -1.33 -5.98
CA LEU A 106 -12.41 -2.76 -6.16
C LEU A 106 -13.37 -3.67 -5.38
N LYS A 107 -13.88 -3.23 -4.23
CA LYS A 107 -14.91 -3.95 -3.46
C LYS A 107 -16.23 -4.09 -4.22
N LYS A 108 -16.56 -3.14 -5.10
CA LYS A 108 -17.80 -3.19 -5.89
C LYS A 108 -17.72 -4.17 -7.06
N LEU A 109 -16.51 -4.56 -7.45
CA LEU A 109 -16.30 -5.50 -8.55
C LEU A 109 -16.59 -6.93 -8.07
N PRO A 110 -17.53 -7.65 -8.70
CA PRO A 110 -17.91 -9.00 -8.28
C PRO A 110 -16.72 -9.95 -8.40
N GLU A 111 -16.63 -10.89 -7.44
CA GLU A 111 -15.71 -12.00 -7.59
C GLU A 111 -16.14 -12.87 -8.77
N ALA A 112 -15.17 -13.35 -9.54
CA ALA A 112 -15.44 -14.12 -10.73
C ALA A 112 -16.10 -15.45 -10.33
N LYS A 113 -17.41 -15.60 -10.58
CA LYS A 113 -18.20 -16.84 -10.33
C LYS A 113 -17.38 -18.07 -10.76
N ARG A 114 -17.14 -19.02 -9.85
CA ARG A 114 -16.56 -20.33 -10.19
C ARG A 114 -17.53 -21.01 -11.15
N ILE A 115 -17.08 -21.31 -12.36
CA ILE A 115 -17.77 -22.20 -13.30
C ILE A 115 -17.23 -23.60 -13.03
#